data_AF-C7GHQ7-F1
#
_entry.id   AF-C7GHQ7-F1
#
_cell.length_a   1.000
_cell.length_b   1.000
_cell.length_c   1.000
_cell.angle_alpha   90.00
_cell.angle_beta   90.00
_cell.angle_gamma   90.00
#
_symmetry.space_group_name_H-M   'P 1'
#
loop_
_entity.id
_entity.type
_entity.pdbx_description
1 polymer ?
#
loop_
_entity_poly.entity_id
_entity_poly.type
_entity_poly.pdbx_seq_one_letter_code
_entity_poly.pdbx_strand_id
1 'polypeptide(L)'
;MQLTGKTEAENNLKKRIDSMNGCIPNDDLKWNQNKINVIWKKCEEFYEDYGVQVDPRLLLAIIVEEGTGSFNTSSDNKAGDGGNGPEANFEVDCEKAVDLLGGKIIAYVTFHGAFSKARAEAYDNRRAGIKDYDDILHYLNWETPRLSFISKTFISGVYADDNSWNSGVRKIYSEFAYDDAAAKYTEYVKGLEKDTFEKNARKEGIQVTTDVEFKESKNGRDSQRKLNNEYTIIGVIPDKY
;
A
#
# COMPACT_ATOMS: atom_id res chain seq x y z
N MET A 1 -11.82 14.31 3.99
CA MET A 1 -12.65 13.88 5.15
C MET A 1 -12.35 14.80 6.32
N GLN A 2 -13.33 15.08 7.17
CA GLN A 2 -13.16 15.95 8.34
C GLN A 2 -13.34 15.19 9.66
N LEU A 3 -12.51 15.49 10.66
CA LEU A 3 -12.63 14.95 12.02
C LEU A 3 -13.81 15.54 12.82
N THR A 4 -14.56 16.46 12.23
CA THR A 4 -15.77 17.01 12.84
C THR A 4 -16.97 16.04 12.82
N GLY A 5 -16.90 14.93 12.06
CA GLY A 5 -17.87 13.84 12.17
C GLY A 5 -19.27 14.11 11.60
N LYS A 6 -19.39 14.74 10.42
CA LYS A 6 -20.71 15.09 9.86
C LYS A 6 -21.34 13.96 9.06
N THR A 7 -20.55 13.02 8.56
CA THR A 7 -21.00 11.82 7.85
C THR A 7 -20.63 10.55 8.63
N GLU A 8 -21.22 9.41 8.27
CA GLU A 8 -20.86 8.11 8.87
C GLU A 8 -19.37 7.81 8.70
N ALA A 9 -18.83 7.98 7.49
CA ALA A 9 -17.41 7.79 7.21
C ALA A 9 -16.51 8.73 8.05
N GLU A 10 -16.91 9.99 8.24
CA GLU A 10 -16.18 10.93 9.09
C GLU A 10 -16.24 10.56 10.58
N ASN A 11 -17.37 10.05 11.05
CA ASN A 11 -17.51 9.53 12.41
C ASN A 11 -16.65 8.28 12.64
N ASN A 12 -16.63 7.37 11.67
CA ASN A 12 -15.76 6.18 11.69
C ASN A 12 -14.29 6.58 11.73
N LEU A 13 -13.88 7.53 10.87
CA LEU A 13 -12.53 8.08 10.88
C LEU A 13 -12.20 8.69 12.24
N LYS A 14 -13.07 9.56 12.76
CA LYS A 14 -12.85 10.22 14.05
C LYS A 14 -12.66 9.21 15.17
N LYS A 15 -13.54 8.22 15.28
CA LYS A 15 -13.47 7.16 16.30
C LYS A 15 -12.14 6.40 16.24
N ARG A 16 -11.69 6.04 15.03
CA ARG A 16 -10.44 5.31 14.81
C ARG A 16 -9.21 6.16 15.15
N ILE A 17 -9.19 7.42 14.71
CA ILE A 17 -8.12 8.37 15.02
C ILE A 17 -8.05 8.67 16.52
N ASP A 18 -9.18 8.92 17.19
CA ASP A 18 -9.22 9.15 18.64
C ASP A 18 -8.68 7.94 19.40
N SER A 19 -9.09 6.72 19.01
CA SER A 19 -8.61 5.48 19.62
C SER A 19 -7.12 5.29 19.43
N MET A 20 -6.62 5.48 18.20
CA MET A 20 -5.20 5.36 17.88
C MET A 20 -4.37 6.41 18.66
N ASN A 21 -4.79 7.68 18.63
CA ASN A 21 -4.14 8.76 19.38
C ASN A 21 -4.10 8.51 20.89
N GLY A 22 -5.12 7.83 21.45
CA GLY A 22 -5.15 7.46 22.87
C GLY A 22 -4.10 6.42 23.26
N CYS A 23 -3.60 5.64 22.31
CA CYS A 23 -2.57 4.62 22.52
C CYS A 23 -1.14 5.10 22.17
N ILE A 24 -1.00 6.23 21.47
CA ILE A 24 0.28 6.77 21.03
C ILE A 24 0.84 7.71 22.11
N PRO A 25 2.01 7.41 22.72
CA PRO A 25 2.61 8.29 23.72
C PRO A 25 3.29 9.52 23.12
N ASN A 26 3.81 9.44 21.89
CA ASN A 26 4.48 10.55 21.21
C ASN A 26 3.46 11.47 20.52
N ASP A 27 3.36 12.72 20.98
CA ASP A 27 2.44 13.71 20.41
C ASP A 27 2.71 14.02 18.94
N ASP A 28 3.96 13.91 18.48
CA ASP A 28 4.32 14.12 17.07
C ASP A 28 3.72 13.05 16.15
N LEU A 29 3.43 11.85 16.68
CA LEU A 29 2.80 10.77 15.95
C LEU A 29 1.26 10.83 16.00
N LYS A 30 0.68 11.68 16.86
CA LYS A 30 -0.77 11.84 16.93
C LYS A 30 -1.33 12.51 15.68
N TRP A 31 -2.55 12.16 15.34
CA TRP A 31 -3.25 12.59 14.14
C TRP A 31 -4.24 13.72 14.43
N ASN A 32 -4.29 14.67 13.51
CA ASN A 32 -5.18 15.82 13.55
C ASN A 32 -5.66 16.18 12.12
N GLN A 33 -6.53 17.18 12.01
CA GLN A 33 -7.08 17.58 10.71
C GLN A 33 -6.01 18.06 9.72
N ASN A 34 -4.90 18.64 10.19
CA ASN A 34 -3.84 19.12 9.32
C ASN A 34 -3.13 17.96 8.62
N LYS A 35 -2.80 16.88 9.34
CA LYS A 35 -2.20 15.67 8.74
C LYS A 35 -3.11 15.04 7.69
N ILE A 36 -4.42 15.01 7.97
CA ILE A 36 -5.43 14.56 7.01
C ILE A 36 -5.42 15.46 5.76
N ASN A 37 -5.43 16.79 5.91
CA ASN A 37 -5.38 17.69 4.77
C ASN A 37 -4.10 17.50 3.92
N VAL A 38 -2.96 17.26 4.57
CA VAL A 38 -1.69 16.98 3.88
C VAL A 38 -1.75 15.69 3.08
N ILE A 39 -2.38 14.61 3.57
CA ILE A 39 -2.60 13.39 2.77
C ILE A 39 -3.33 13.73 1.47
N TRP A 40 -4.42 14.50 1.55
CA TRP A 40 -5.19 14.86 0.35
C TRP A 40 -4.34 15.63 -0.64
N LYS A 41 -3.60 16.62 -0.14
CA LYS A 41 -2.69 17.43 -0.96
C LYS A 41 -1.62 16.56 -1.63
N LYS A 42 -1.01 15.63 -0.90
CA LYS A 42 0.04 14.75 -1.44
C LYS A 42 -0.49 13.77 -2.48
N CYS A 43 -1.70 13.26 -2.29
CA CYS A 43 -2.40 12.45 -3.30
C CYS A 43 -2.73 13.25 -4.56
N GLU A 44 -3.13 14.52 -4.41
CA GLU A 44 -3.40 15.44 -5.53
C GLU A 44 -2.11 15.78 -6.29
N GLU A 45 -1.05 16.17 -5.59
CA GLU A 45 0.30 16.41 -6.17
C GLU A 45 0.77 15.18 -6.97
N PHE A 46 0.63 13.97 -6.41
CA PHE A 46 0.99 12.73 -7.12
C PHE A 46 0.13 12.49 -8.37
N TYR A 47 -1.17 12.79 -8.31
CA TYR A 47 -2.06 12.66 -9.47
C TYR A 47 -1.69 13.66 -10.57
N GLU A 48 -1.39 14.91 -10.21
CA GLU A 48 -0.94 15.95 -11.15
C GLU A 48 0.37 15.54 -11.84
N ASP A 49 1.29 14.94 -11.11
CA ASP A 49 2.57 14.50 -11.64
C ASP A 49 2.46 13.26 -12.55
N TYR A 50 1.71 12.24 -12.13
CA TYR A 50 1.79 10.91 -12.75
C TYR A 50 0.49 10.45 -13.44
N GLY A 51 -0.59 11.22 -13.32
CA GLY A 51 -1.90 10.90 -13.90
C GLY A 51 -2.61 9.72 -13.21
N VAL A 52 -2.15 9.33 -12.02
CA VAL A 52 -2.66 8.16 -11.28
C VAL A 52 -3.07 8.59 -9.88
N GLN A 53 -4.30 8.26 -9.50
CA GLN A 53 -4.84 8.65 -8.21
C GLN A 53 -4.46 7.63 -7.14
N VAL A 54 -3.72 8.05 -6.12
CA VAL A 54 -3.64 7.33 -4.83
C VAL A 54 -4.83 7.79 -3.99
N ASP A 55 -5.75 6.90 -3.63
CA ASP A 55 -6.93 7.30 -2.86
C ASP A 55 -6.51 7.72 -1.42
N PRO A 56 -6.73 8.98 -1.01
CA PRO A 56 -6.35 9.43 0.34
C PRO A 56 -7.06 8.65 1.45
N ARG A 57 -8.24 8.09 1.19
CA ARG A 57 -8.96 7.24 2.15
C ARG A 57 -8.28 5.89 2.35
N LEU A 58 -7.62 5.36 1.33
CA LEU A 58 -6.81 4.16 1.44
C LEU A 58 -5.59 4.42 2.35
N LEU A 59 -4.90 5.55 2.16
CA LEU A 59 -3.79 5.95 3.05
C LEU A 59 -4.23 6.11 4.51
N LEU A 60 -5.41 6.70 4.76
CA LEU A 60 -5.96 6.77 6.12
C LEU A 60 -6.26 5.37 6.70
N ALA A 61 -6.79 4.46 5.87
CA ALA A 61 -7.05 3.09 6.30
C ALA A 61 -5.76 2.36 6.71
N ILE A 62 -4.70 2.57 5.94
CA ILE A 62 -3.36 2.06 6.23
C ILE A 62 -2.85 2.59 7.57
N ILE A 63 -2.87 3.90 7.81
CA ILE A 63 -2.43 4.47 9.10
C ILE A 63 -3.16 3.87 10.29
N VAL A 64 -4.47 3.66 10.16
CA VAL A 64 -5.26 3.08 11.25
C VAL A 64 -4.93 1.61 11.45
N GLU A 65 -4.65 0.86 10.38
CA GLU A 65 -4.20 -0.54 10.46
C GLU A 65 -2.82 -0.64 11.12
N GLU A 66 -1.88 0.24 10.75
CA GLU A 66 -0.56 0.30 11.40
C GLU A 66 -0.67 0.64 12.88
N GLY A 67 -1.58 1.55 13.25
CA GLY A 67 -1.86 1.93 14.64
C GLY A 67 -0.73 2.67 15.35
N THR A 68 0.43 2.89 14.69
CA THR A 68 1.59 3.59 15.25
C THR A 68 1.52 5.10 15.11
N GLY A 69 0.56 5.62 14.34
CA GLY A 69 0.49 7.02 13.94
C GLY A 69 1.45 7.40 12.81
N SER A 70 2.08 6.41 12.18
CA SER A 70 3.00 6.56 11.06
C SER A 70 2.73 5.48 10.01
N PHE A 71 3.14 5.71 8.76
CA PHE A 71 3.21 4.70 7.71
C PHE A 71 4.39 3.73 7.89
N ASN A 72 5.14 3.85 9.00
CA ASN A 72 6.27 3.03 9.36
C ASN A 72 7.37 3.05 8.29
N THR A 73 7.72 4.24 7.77
CA THR A 73 8.70 4.39 6.68
C THR A 73 10.13 4.69 7.16
N SER A 74 10.38 4.75 8.47
CA SER A 74 11.70 5.06 9.00
C SER A 74 12.61 3.84 8.98
N SER A 75 13.68 3.89 8.18
CA SER A 75 14.74 2.87 8.19
C SER A 75 15.69 3.01 9.38
N ASP A 76 15.78 4.21 9.96
CA ASP A 76 16.73 4.53 11.02
C ASP A 76 16.13 4.20 12.39
N ASN A 77 14.84 4.50 12.56
CA ASN A 77 14.07 4.12 13.74
C ASN A 77 13.37 2.79 13.48
N LYS A 78 14.13 1.69 13.54
CA LYS A 78 13.57 0.35 13.34
C LYS A 78 12.52 0.02 14.41
N ALA A 79 11.44 -0.64 14.01
CA ALA A 79 10.46 -1.23 14.93
C ALA A 79 11.13 -2.32 15.78
N GLY A 80 10.48 -2.71 16.89
CA GLY A 80 11.01 -3.73 17.81
C GLY A 80 11.25 -5.11 17.18
N ASP A 81 10.68 -5.33 15.99
CA ASP A 81 10.84 -6.53 15.18
C ASP A 81 11.91 -6.39 14.06
N GLY A 82 12.64 -5.27 14.01
CA GLY A 82 13.67 -4.97 13.00
C GLY A 82 13.16 -4.39 11.68
N GLY A 83 11.86 -4.12 11.57
CA GLY A 83 11.21 -3.53 10.39
C GLY A 83 11.40 -2.03 10.37
N ASN A 84 10.96 -1.35 9.30
CA ASN A 84 10.90 0.10 9.38
C ASN A 84 9.89 0.47 10.48
N GLY A 85 10.26 1.43 11.33
CA GLY A 85 9.41 1.86 12.42
C GLY A 85 8.84 3.25 12.18
N PRO A 86 8.19 3.84 13.21
CA PRO A 86 7.50 5.10 13.07
C PRO A 86 8.44 6.25 12.69
N GLU A 87 8.03 7.04 11.70
CA GLU A 87 8.70 8.26 11.28
C GLU A 87 8.01 9.47 11.92
N ALA A 88 8.72 10.18 12.79
CA ALA A 88 8.17 11.34 13.49
C ALA A 88 8.00 12.55 12.55
N ASN A 89 8.83 12.65 11.50
CA ASN A 89 8.64 13.65 10.47
C ASN A 89 7.52 13.22 9.51
N PHE A 90 6.31 13.66 9.80
CA PHE A 90 5.12 13.29 9.04
C PHE A 90 5.20 13.63 7.54
N GLU A 91 5.85 14.73 7.15
CA GLU A 91 5.96 15.08 5.73
C GLU A 91 6.82 14.04 4.98
N VAL A 92 7.94 13.65 5.56
CA VAL A 92 8.82 12.60 5.03
C VAL A 92 8.10 11.25 5.02
N ASP A 93 7.37 10.94 6.09
CA ASP A 93 6.61 9.70 6.21
C ASP A 93 5.54 9.58 5.12
N CYS A 94 4.77 10.65 4.93
CA CYS A 94 3.71 10.72 3.94
C CYS A 94 4.27 10.67 2.51
N GLU A 95 5.38 11.35 2.23
CA GLU A 95 6.02 11.33 0.91
C GLU A 95 6.50 9.93 0.54
N LYS A 96 7.19 9.24 1.46
CA LYS A 96 7.66 7.86 1.25
C LYS A 96 6.50 6.88 1.08
N ALA A 97 5.42 7.04 1.84
CA ALA A 97 4.24 6.19 1.72
C ALA A 97 3.54 6.36 0.37
N VAL A 98 3.38 7.61 -0.08
CA VAL A 98 2.81 7.92 -1.41
C VAL A 98 3.71 7.41 -2.53
N ASP A 99 5.03 7.57 -2.45
CA ASP A 99 5.98 7.00 -3.43
C ASP A 99 5.85 5.47 -3.52
N LEU A 100 5.84 4.79 -2.38
CA LEU A 100 5.76 3.34 -2.31
C LEU A 100 4.45 2.84 -2.91
N LEU A 101 3.32 3.34 -2.41
CA LEU A 101 1.99 2.87 -2.79
C LEU A 101 1.64 3.33 -4.21
N GLY A 102 1.89 4.59 -4.55
CA GLY A 102 1.68 5.12 -5.89
C GLY A 102 2.52 4.41 -6.94
N GLY A 103 3.79 4.12 -6.63
CA GLY A 103 4.67 3.34 -7.48
C GLY A 103 4.17 1.91 -7.73
N LYS A 104 3.61 1.25 -6.70
CA LYS A 104 2.97 -0.06 -6.84
C LYS A 104 1.66 0.02 -7.65
N ILE A 105 0.85 1.04 -7.44
CA ILE A 105 -0.40 1.26 -8.19
C ILE A 105 -0.10 1.43 -9.68
N ILE A 106 0.92 2.23 -10.03
CA ILE A 106 1.38 2.41 -11.41
C ILE A 106 1.88 1.09 -12.01
N ALA A 107 2.68 0.32 -11.27
CA ALA A 107 3.17 -0.98 -11.75
C ALA A 107 2.02 -2.00 -11.93
N TYR A 108 1.00 -1.95 -11.07
CA TYR A 108 -0.16 -2.84 -11.17
C TYR A 108 -0.89 -2.71 -12.50
N VAL A 109 -0.93 -1.52 -13.11
CA VAL A 109 -1.52 -1.30 -14.46
C VAL A 109 -0.95 -2.27 -15.50
N THR A 110 0.35 -2.57 -15.43
CA THR A 110 1.03 -3.49 -16.36
C THR A 110 0.99 -4.93 -15.87
N PHE A 111 1.20 -5.15 -14.58
CA PHE A 111 1.49 -6.48 -14.03
C PHE A 111 0.29 -7.23 -13.45
N HIS A 112 -0.89 -6.59 -13.33
CA HIS A 112 -2.05 -7.22 -12.68
C HIS A 112 -2.41 -8.57 -13.32
N GLY A 113 -2.37 -8.69 -14.65
CA GLY A 113 -2.75 -9.94 -15.33
C GLY A 113 -1.89 -11.15 -14.92
N ALA A 114 -0.56 -10.95 -14.87
CA ALA A 114 0.37 -12.01 -14.46
C ALA A 114 0.27 -12.30 -12.96
N PHE A 115 0.13 -11.26 -12.13
CA PHE A 115 -0.09 -11.40 -10.69
C PHE A 115 -1.37 -12.19 -10.38
N SER A 116 -2.51 -11.80 -10.96
CA SER A 116 -3.80 -12.44 -10.76
C SER A 116 -3.77 -13.90 -11.19
N LYS A 117 -3.08 -14.22 -12.29
CA LYS A 117 -2.88 -15.60 -12.76
C LYS A 117 -2.11 -16.43 -11.74
N ALA A 118 -0.95 -15.95 -11.28
CA ALA A 118 -0.14 -16.65 -10.28
C ALA A 118 -0.90 -16.85 -8.96
N ARG A 119 -1.66 -15.84 -8.52
CA ARG A 119 -2.52 -15.92 -7.33
C ARG A 119 -3.62 -16.97 -7.49
N ALA A 120 -4.31 -17.01 -8.64
CA ALA A 120 -5.32 -18.01 -8.93
C ALA A 120 -4.75 -19.43 -8.94
N GLU A 121 -3.60 -19.65 -9.61
CA GLU A 121 -2.92 -20.95 -9.63
C GLU A 121 -2.50 -21.41 -8.23
N ALA A 122 -1.99 -20.51 -7.39
CA ALA A 122 -1.65 -20.82 -6.00
C ALA A 122 -2.90 -21.13 -5.15
N TYR A 123 -4.01 -20.43 -5.38
CA TYR A 123 -5.29 -20.73 -4.72
C TYR A 123 -5.83 -22.11 -5.10
N ASP A 124 -5.82 -22.46 -6.39
CA ASP A 124 -6.27 -23.76 -6.89
C ASP A 124 -5.42 -24.91 -6.32
N ASN A 125 -4.13 -24.65 -6.11
CA ASN A 125 -3.20 -25.55 -5.43
C ASN A 125 -3.34 -25.56 -3.89
N ARG A 126 -4.35 -24.88 -3.34
CA ARG A 126 -4.67 -24.80 -1.90
C ARG A 126 -3.49 -24.31 -1.06
N ARG A 127 -2.72 -23.35 -1.58
CA ARG A 127 -1.65 -22.71 -0.81
C ARG A 127 -2.24 -21.90 0.34
N ALA A 128 -1.79 -22.19 1.56
CA ALA A 128 -2.26 -21.51 2.76
C ALA A 128 -2.00 -19.99 2.67
N GLY A 129 -2.94 -19.18 3.15
CA GLY A 129 -2.87 -17.71 3.12
C GLY A 129 -3.29 -17.07 1.80
N ILE A 130 -3.27 -17.79 0.67
CA ILE A 130 -3.77 -17.27 -0.60
C ILE A 130 -5.30 -17.22 -0.57
N LYS A 131 -5.86 -16.05 -0.85
CA LYS A 131 -7.31 -15.81 -0.82
C LYS A 131 -7.95 -16.04 -2.20
N ASP A 132 -9.25 -16.31 -2.18
CA ASP A 132 -10.08 -16.59 -3.35
C ASP A 132 -10.54 -15.33 -4.11
N TYR A 133 -10.20 -14.14 -3.61
CA TYR A 133 -10.54 -12.85 -4.22
C TYR A 133 -9.30 -12.10 -4.72
N ASP A 134 -9.55 -11.18 -5.65
CA ASP A 134 -8.52 -10.45 -6.39
C ASP A 134 -8.76 -8.95 -6.35
N ASP A 135 -8.11 -8.29 -5.40
CA ASP A 135 -8.02 -6.85 -5.39
C ASP A 135 -6.57 -6.40 -5.24
N ILE A 136 -6.35 -5.14 -5.56
CA ILE A 136 -5.04 -4.51 -5.56
C ILE A 136 -4.36 -4.56 -4.18
N LEU A 137 -5.10 -4.74 -3.07
CA LEU A 137 -4.51 -4.67 -1.73
C LEU A 137 -3.51 -5.80 -1.47
N HIS A 138 -3.69 -6.98 -2.06
CA HIS A 138 -2.65 -8.03 -1.99
C HIS A 138 -1.38 -7.60 -2.72
N TYR A 139 -1.51 -6.97 -3.88
CA TYR A 139 -0.36 -6.44 -4.62
C TYR A 139 0.33 -5.32 -3.84
N LEU A 140 -0.43 -4.45 -3.16
CA LEU A 140 0.14 -3.40 -2.31
C LEU A 140 0.91 -3.99 -1.12
N ASN A 141 0.35 -5.02 -0.49
CA ASN A 141 0.91 -5.70 0.68
C ASN A 141 2.22 -6.44 0.36
N TRP A 142 2.21 -7.32 -0.65
CA TRP A 142 3.28 -8.31 -0.89
C TRP A 142 4.48 -7.77 -1.65
N GLU A 143 5.51 -8.61 -1.81
CA GLU A 143 6.74 -8.30 -2.53
C GLU A 143 6.51 -8.26 -4.05
N THR A 144 5.93 -7.15 -4.51
CA THR A 144 5.55 -6.94 -5.91
C THR A 144 6.26 -5.73 -6.51
N PRO A 145 6.37 -5.66 -7.84
CA PRO A 145 7.06 -4.57 -8.52
C PRO A 145 6.48 -3.19 -8.20
N ARG A 146 7.36 -2.19 -8.16
CA ARG A 146 7.01 -0.79 -8.04
C ARG A 146 8.04 0.08 -8.75
N LEU A 147 7.59 1.22 -9.25
CA LEU A 147 8.48 2.35 -9.50
C LEU A 147 8.78 3.03 -8.16
N SER A 148 10.03 3.41 -7.94
CA SER A 148 10.36 4.40 -6.90
C SER A 148 10.84 5.66 -7.58
N PHE A 149 10.07 6.72 -7.40
CA PHE A 149 10.38 8.04 -7.92
C PHE A 149 11.38 8.77 -7.02
N ILE A 150 11.46 8.39 -5.74
CA ILE A 150 12.50 8.89 -4.82
C ILE A 150 13.87 8.31 -5.19
N SER A 151 14.01 6.98 -5.28
CA SER A 151 15.32 6.36 -5.58
C SER A 151 15.60 6.20 -7.08
N LYS A 152 14.65 6.54 -7.96
CA LYS A 152 14.74 6.41 -9.42
C LYS A 152 15.05 4.97 -9.87
N THR A 153 14.37 4.00 -9.26
CA THR A 153 14.59 2.57 -9.52
C THR A 153 13.28 1.82 -9.75
N PHE A 154 13.33 0.75 -10.53
CA PHE A 154 12.28 -0.25 -10.63
C PHE A 154 12.68 -1.49 -9.82
N ILE A 155 11.95 -1.79 -8.75
CA ILE A 155 12.26 -2.88 -7.80
C ILE A 155 10.97 -3.57 -7.35
N SER A 156 11.07 -4.80 -6.87
CA SER A 156 10.01 -5.39 -6.05
C SER A 156 10.20 -5.02 -4.59
N GLY A 157 9.10 -4.79 -3.87
CA GLY A 157 9.17 -4.43 -2.47
C GLY A 157 7.91 -4.80 -1.72
N VAL A 158 8.03 -5.04 -0.42
CA VAL A 158 6.93 -5.30 0.51
C VAL A 158 6.44 -3.97 1.10
N TYR A 159 5.13 -3.80 1.30
CA TYR A 159 4.65 -2.72 2.16
C TYR A 159 4.64 -3.18 3.63
N ALA A 160 3.89 -4.23 3.93
CA ALA A 160 3.79 -4.84 5.25
C ALA A 160 4.07 -6.34 5.19
N ASP A 161 4.76 -6.88 6.18
CA ASP A 161 5.11 -8.31 6.24
C ASP A 161 3.93 -9.20 6.68
N ASP A 162 3.00 -8.65 7.46
CA ASP A 162 1.82 -9.37 7.89
C ASP A 162 0.94 -9.71 6.67
N ASN A 163 0.74 -11.00 6.43
CA ASN A 163 -0.04 -11.50 5.30
C ASN A 163 -1.54 -11.16 5.43
N SER A 164 -2.00 -10.81 6.63
CA SER A 164 -3.38 -10.41 6.91
C SER A 164 -3.59 -8.90 6.87
N TRP A 165 -2.53 -8.09 6.74
CA TRP A 165 -2.59 -6.63 6.70
C TRP A 165 -3.59 -6.11 5.66
N ASN A 166 -3.57 -6.67 4.45
CA ASN A 166 -4.52 -6.28 3.39
C ASN A 166 -5.98 -6.43 3.82
N SER A 167 -6.30 -7.41 4.69
CA SER A 167 -7.65 -7.66 5.19
C SER A 167 -8.08 -6.65 6.24
N GLY A 168 -7.17 -6.23 7.11
CA GLY A 168 -7.40 -5.11 8.03
C GLY A 168 -7.63 -3.81 7.28
N VAL A 169 -6.74 -3.48 6.34
CA VAL A 169 -6.87 -2.28 5.47
C VAL A 169 -8.18 -2.29 4.69
N ARG A 170 -8.56 -3.43 4.08
CA ARG A 170 -9.81 -3.55 3.32
C ARG A 170 -11.03 -3.20 4.17
N LYS A 171 -11.10 -3.74 5.38
CA LYS A 171 -12.21 -3.48 6.30
C LYS A 171 -12.29 -1.99 6.62
N ILE A 172 -11.17 -1.37 6.98
CA ILE A 172 -11.14 0.05 7.37
C ILE A 172 -11.44 0.94 6.15
N TYR A 173 -10.90 0.59 4.98
CA TYR A 173 -11.12 1.35 3.76
C TYR A 173 -12.60 1.35 3.35
N SER A 174 -13.30 0.22 3.47
CA SER A 174 -14.75 0.17 3.24
C SER A 174 -15.53 1.08 4.20
N GLU A 175 -15.13 1.19 5.46
CA GLU A 175 -15.76 2.09 6.44
C GLU A 175 -15.53 3.58 6.13
N PHE A 176 -14.44 3.91 5.42
CA PHE A 176 -14.08 5.29 5.05
C PHE A 176 -14.60 5.70 3.67
N ALA A 177 -14.79 4.74 2.77
CA ALA A 177 -15.26 4.96 1.42
C ALA A 177 -16.70 4.46 1.27
N TYR A 178 -16.85 3.15 1.06
CA TYR A 178 -18.11 2.42 0.87
C TYR A 178 -17.79 0.91 0.74
N ASP A 179 -18.79 0.05 0.88
CA ASP A 179 -18.62 -1.40 0.64
C ASP A 179 -18.10 -1.67 -0.79
N ASP A 180 -17.20 -2.63 -0.94
CA ASP A 180 -16.50 -2.95 -2.20
C ASP A 180 -15.55 -1.85 -2.74
N ALA A 181 -15.19 -0.84 -1.93
CA ALA A 181 -14.24 0.21 -2.34
C ALA A 181 -12.92 -0.36 -2.89
N ALA A 182 -12.36 -1.39 -2.26
CA ALA A 182 -11.13 -2.05 -2.74
C ALA A 182 -11.30 -2.65 -4.15
N ALA A 183 -12.44 -3.28 -4.44
CA ALA A 183 -12.73 -3.84 -5.75
C ALA A 183 -12.93 -2.72 -6.79
N LYS A 184 -13.71 -1.68 -6.47
CA LYS A 184 -13.91 -0.54 -7.38
C LYS A 184 -12.61 0.21 -7.68
N TYR A 185 -11.76 0.39 -6.67
CA TYR A 185 -10.46 0.99 -6.85
C TYR A 185 -9.54 0.12 -7.72
N THR A 186 -9.60 -1.20 -7.55
CA THR A 186 -8.89 -2.15 -8.44
C THR A 186 -9.32 -1.99 -9.89
N GLU A 187 -10.62 -1.87 -10.17
CA GLU A 187 -11.14 -1.66 -11.53
C GLU A 187 -10.77 -0.29 -12.10
N TYR A 188 -10.72 0.76 -11.27
CA TYR A 188 -10.16 2.05 -11.69
C TYR A 188 -8.72 1.90 -12.17
N VAL A 189 -7.85 1.25 -11.40
CA VAL A 189 -6.43 1.10 -11.76
C VAL A 189 -6.27 0.24 -13.01
N LYS A 190 -7.03 -0.85 -13.15
CA LYS A 190 -7.06 -1.67 -14.38
C LYS A 190 -7.56 -0.92 -15.61
N GLY A 191 -8.37 0.13 -15.40
CA GLY A 191 -8.91 0.98 -16.47
C GLY A 191 -7.98 2.10 -16.93
N LEU A 192 -6.83 2.29 -16.29
CA LEU A 192 -5.83 3.28 -16.70
C LEU A 192 -5.20 2.91 -18.06
N GLU A 193 -4.60 3.90 -18.73
CA GLU A 193 -3.93 3.69 -20.02
C GLU A 193 -2.79 2.67 -19.87
N LYS A 194 -2.69 1.72 -20.82
CA LYS A 194 -1.73 0.61 -20.74
C LYS A 194 -0.27 1.05 -20.67
N ASP A 195 0.04 2.22 -21.25
CA ASP A 195 1.38 2.81 -21.24
C ASP A 195 1.67 3.65 -20.00
N THR A 196 0.74 3.76 -19.04
CA THR A 196 0.92 4.54 -17.79
C THR A 196 2.23 4.19 -17.07
N PHE A 197 2.57 2.90 -17.00
CA PHE A 197 3.82 2.43 -16.38
C PHE A 197 5.05 2.92 -17.13
N GLU A 198 5.16 2.61 -18.42
CA GLU A 198 6.32 2.96 -19.26
C GLU A 198 6.48 4.47 -19.42
N LYS A 199 5.36 5.20 -19.54
CA LYS A 199 5.32 6.67 -19.63
C LYS A 199 5.89 7.31 -18.37
N ASN A 200 5.46 6.87 -17.18
CA ASN A 200 5.94 7.42 -15.92
C ASN A 200 7.39 7.01 -15.63
N ALA A 201 7.77 5.77 -15.96
CA ALA A 201 9.17 5.35 -15.87
C ALA A 201 10.08 6.21 -16.75
N ARG A 202 9.70 6.44 -18.02
CA ARG A 202 10.45 7.27 -18.96
C ARG A 202 10.52 8.74 -18.53
N LYS A 203 9.42 9.31 -18.01
CA LYS A 203 9.38 10.68 -17.47
C LYS A 203 10.47 10.88 -16.42
N GLU A 204 10.67 9.88 -15.56
CA GLU A 204 11.56 9.94 -14.40
C GLU A 204 12.94 9.32 -14.67
N GLY A 205 13.22 8.90 -15.90
CA GLY A 205 14.49 8.27 -16.28
C GLY A 205 14.73 6.91 -15.63
N ILE A 206 13.66 6.20 -15.23
CA ILE A 206 13.74 4.90 -14.56
C ILE A 206 13.83 3.80 -15.62
N GLN A 207 14.87 2.97 -15.53
CA GLN A 207 14.97 1.77 -16.36
C GLN A 207 13.99 0.70 -15.87
N VAL A 208 13.25 0.12 -16.82
CA VAL A 208 12.18 -0.85 -16.54
C VAL A 208 12.24 -2.01 -17.52
N THR A 209 11.65 -3.13 -17.10
CA THR A 209 11.36 -4.29 -17.95
C THR A 209 9.93 -4.76 -17.68
N THR A 210 9.30 -5.34 -18.70
CA THR A 210 8.02 -6.04 -18.55
C THR A 210 8.21 -7.54 -18.29
N ASP A 211 9.45 -8.04 -18.36
CA ASP A 211 9.79 -9.44 -18.09
C ASP A 211 9.87 -9.69 -16.58
N VAL A 212 8.71 -9.67 -15.92
CA VAL A 212 8.57 -9.94 -14.48
C VAL A 212 7.90 -11.30 -14.29
N GLU A 213 8.56 -12.20 -13.56
CA GLU A 213 7.99 -13.49 -13.17
C GLU A 213 7.19 -13.33 -11.87
N PHE A 214 5.91 -13.75 -11.87
CA PHE A 214 5.14 -13.88 -10.64
C PHE A 214 5.09 -15.34 -10.20
N LYS A 215 5.43 -15.61 -8.94
CA LYS A 215 5.40 -16.96 -8.36
C LYS A 215 4.99 -16.97 -6.89
N GLU A 216 4.50 -18.11 -6.44
CA GLU A 216 4.24 -18.36 -5.03
C GLU A 216 5.56 -18.42 -4.23
N SER A 217 5.54 -17.87 -3.02
CA SER A 217 6.65 -17.93 -2.07
C SER A 217 6.11 -18.25 -0.69
N LYS A 218 6.75 -19.20 0.01
CA LYS A 218 6.37 -19.59 1.39
C LYS A 218 7.02 -18.67 2.42
N ASN A 219 6.75 -17.37 2.30
CA ASN A 219 7.35 -16.29 3.09
C ASN A 219 6.31 -15.53 3.94
N GLY A 220 5.06 -16.02 4.04
CA GLY A 220 4.01 -15.38 4.82
C GLY A 220 4.41 -15.21 6.29
N ARG A 221 4.06 -14.06 6.86
CA ARG A 221 4.30 -13.73 8.27
C ARG A 221 3.03 -13.24 8.94
N ASP A 222 2.99 -13.38 10.27
CA ASP A 222 1.96 -12.78 11.12
C ASP A 222 2.29 -11.32 11.49
N SER A 223 1.41 -10.68 12.27
CA SER A 223 1.60 -9.31 12.80
C SER A 223 2.81 -9.13 13.71
N GLN A 224 3.45 -10.23 14.14
CA GLN A 224 4.72 -10.22 14.88
C GLN A 224 5.92 -10.55 13.97
N ARG A 225 5.71 -10.54 12.66
CA ARG A 225 6.67 -10.88 11.60
C ARG A 225 7.23 -12.29 11.71
N LYS A 226 6.56 -13.21 12.41
CA LYS A 226 6.94 -14.62 12.48
C LYS A 226 6.41 -15.36 11.27
N LEU A 227 7.25 -16.20 10.66
CA LEU A 227 6.81 -17.07 9.56
C LEU A 227 5.62 -17.91 10.02
N ASN A 228 4.51 -17.80 9.31
CA ASN A 228 3.24 -18.44 9.68
C ASN A 228 2.89 -19.63 8.76
N ASN A 229 3.85 -20.10 7.95
CA ASN A 229 3.70 -21.15 6.92
C ASN A 229 2.74 -20.82 5.78
N GLU A 230 2.27 -19.58 5.68
CA GLU A 230 1.46 -19.13 4.55
C GLU A 230 2.33 -18.72 3.36
N TYR A 231 1.67 -18.62 2.22
CA TYR A 231 2.25 -18.22 0.95
C TYR A 231 1.80 -16.80 0.60
N THR A 232 2.67 -16.10 -0.13
CA THR A 232 2.35 -14.87 -0.85
C THR A 232 2.69 -15.06 -2.33
N ILE A 233 2.29 -14.11 -3.18
CA ILE A 233 2.77 -14.01 -4.56
C ILE A 233 3.82 -12.90 -4.63
N ILE A 234 5.01 -13.25 -5.12
CA ILE A 234 6.12 -12.32 -5.31
C ILE A 234 6.35 -12.05 -6.80
N GLY A 235 6.75 -10.83 -7.14
CA GLY A 235 7.23 -10.49 -8.49
C GLY A 235 8.76 -10.46 -8.50
N VAL A 236 9.38 -11.28 -9.34
CA VAL A 236 10.83 -11.34 -9.51
C VAL A 236 11.21 -10.60 -10.77
N ILE A 237 12.01 -9.56 -10.60
CA ILE A 237 12.54 -8.77 -11.70
C ILE A 237 13.96 -9.28 -12.00
N PRO A 238 14.31 -9.59 -13.26
CA PRO A 238 15.61 -10.15 -13.63
C PRO A 238 16.79 -9.25 -13.22
N ASP A 239 17.92 -9.82 -12.80
CA ASP A 239 19.11 -9.04 -12.37
C ASP A 239 19.76 -8.20 -13.51
N LYS A 240 19.32 -8.35 -14.75
CA LYS A 240 19.88 -7.69 -15.93
C LYS A 240 18.77 -7.15 -16.85
N TYR A 241 18.44 -5.87 -16.70
CA TYR A 241 17.73 -5.06 -17.68
C TYR A 241 18.15 -3.60 -17.57
#